data_AF-A0A9D2UPY0-F1
#
_entry.id   AF-A0A9D2UPY0-F1
#
_cell.length_a   1.000
_cell.length_b   1.000
_cell.length_c   1.000
_cell.angle_alpha   90.00
_cell.angle_beta   90.00
_cell.angle_gamma   90.00
#
_symmetry.space_group_name_H-M   'P 1'
#
loop_
_entity.id
_entity.type
_entity.pdbx_description
1 polymer ?
#
loop_
_entity_poly.entity_id
_entity_poly.type
_entity_poly.pdbx_seq_one_letter_code
_entity_poly.pdbx_strand_id
1 'polypeptide(L)'
;MYPRFSETFIVSEILAREAAGEDLVIFSLRPSTDTRFHPELARVRAEVIHIDRPSSARSFWQTFAEAAAEPRVAAAVPGRLGELMELSHDDVIQALTLARLALDHEVTHLHAHFASVATTVARAASALTGIPYSFTTHAKDIFHEDVVLTDLA
;
A
#
# COMPACT_ATOMS: atom_id res chain seq x y z
N MET A 1 4.80 1.25 -5.78
CA MET A 1 6.27 1.29 -5.96
C MET A 1 6.70 2.65 -5.46
N TYR A 2 7.69 2.70 -4.59
CA TYR A 2 8.26 3.95 -4.11
C TYR A 2 9.72 3.69 -3.73
N PRO A 3 10.64 4.64 -3.99
CA PRO A 3 10.45 5.87 -4.77
C PRO A 3 10.28 5.61 -6.27
N ARG A 4 9.68 6.56 -7.01
CA ARG A 4 9.64 6.51 -8.48
C ARG A 4 9.96 7.88 -9.06
N PHE A 5 10.89 7.94 -10.01
CA PHE A 5 11.38 9.19 -10.58
C PHE A 5 10.28 10.00 -11.25
N SER A 6 9.40 9.34 -12.01
CA SER A 6 8.30 10.00 -12.74
C SER A 6 7.12 10.41 -11.85
N GLU A 7 7.10 10.04 -10.57
CA GLU A 7 5.98 10.26 -9.65
C GLU A 7 6.35 11.30 -8.57
N THR A 8 6.87 12.45 -9.01
CA THR A 8 7.32 13.56 -8.14
C THR A 8 6.22 14.13 -7.26
N PHE A 9 4.96 14.03 -7.69
CA PHE A 9 3.80 14.46 -6.91
C PHE A 9 3.62 13.63 -5.62
N ILE A 10 4.00 12.35 -5.60
CA ILE A 10 3.95 11.52 -4.37
C ILE A 10 4.98 12.04 -3.37
N VAL A 11 6.19 12.36 -3.83
CA VAL A 11 7.24 12.94 -2.97
C VAL A 11 6.78 14.31 -2.44
N SER A 12 6.17 15.13 -3.30
CA SER A 12 5.64 16.44 -2.90
C SER A 12 4.55 16.31 -1.83
N GLU A 13 3.64 15.34 -1.97
CA GLU A 13 2.61 15.06 -0.97
C GLU A 13 3.22 14.63 0.36
N ILE A 14 4.14 13.66 0.36
CA ILE A 14 4.83 13.18 1.57
C ILE A 14 5.50 14.36 2.29
N LEU A 15 6.28 15.17 1.57
CA LEU A 15 6.96 16.32 2.16
C LEU A 15 5.98 17.36 2.73
N ALA A 16 4.82 17.55 2.09
CA ALA A 16 3.79 18.45 2.58
C ALA A 16 3.14 17.93 3.88
N ARG A 17 2.90 16.61 3.98
CA ARG A 17 2.38 15.96 5.20
C ARG A 17 3.39 16.03 6.35
N GLU A 18 4.67 15.73 6.09
CA GLU A 18 5.73 15.90 7.08
C GLU A 18 5.86 17.35 7.55
N ALA A 19 5.76 18.32 6.63
CA ALA A 19 5.78 19.75 6.96
C ALA A 19 4.56 20.20 7.78
N ALA A 20 3.43 19.52 7.64
CA ALA A 20 2.25 19.71 8.49
C ALA A 20 2.39 19.05 9.88
N GLY A 21 3.48 18.32 10.13
CA GLY A 21 3.78 17.68 11.41
C GLY A 21 3.21 16.27 11.56
N GLU A 22 2.77 15.64 10.48
CA GLU A 22 2.35 14.23 10.50
C GLU A 22 3.57 13.31 10.65
N ASP A 23 3.43 12.27 11.48
CA ASP A 23 4.42 11.19 11.60
C ASP A 23 4.09 10.09 10.60
N LEU A 24 5.05 9.75 9.73
CA LEU A 24 4.82 8.94 8.55
C LEU A 24 5.76 7.74 8.49
N VAL A 25 5.19 6.60 8.10
CA VAL A 25 5.92 5.43 7.63
C VAL A 25 5.41 5.08 6.23
N ILE A 26 6.32 4.85 5.29
CA ILE A 26 6.02 4.58 3.89
C ILE A 26 6.13 3.09 3.65
N PHE A 27 5.01 2.45 3.29
CA PHE A 27 4.99 1.06 2.87
C PHE A 27 5.02 0.94 1.34
N SER A 28 6.09 0.36 0.80
CA SER A 28 6.28 0.18 -0.65
C SER A 28 6.05 -1.27 -1.05
N LEU A 29 4.97 -1.54 -1.79
CA LEU A 29 4.63 -2.90 -2.23
C LEU A 29 5.55 -3.45 -3.34
N ARG A 30 6.37 -2.60 -3.96
CA ARG A 30 7.25 -2.97 -5.08
C ARG A 30 8.53 -2.13 -4.98
N PRO A 31 9.72 -2.74 -5.14
CA PRO A 31 10.97 -1.98 -5.13
C PRO A 31 11.03 -1.02 -6.31
N SER A 32 11.74 0.10 -6.13
CA SER A 32 12.04 1.00 -7.24
C SER A 32 12.98 0.33 -8.25
N THR A 33 12.68 0.43 -9.53
CA THR A 33 13.58 0.03 -10.63
C THR A 33 14.26 1.22 -11.29
N ASP A 34 14.04 2.43 -10.78
CA ASP A 34 14.58 3.64 -11.38
C ASP A 34 16.05 3.85 -10.99
N THR A 35 16.85 4.25 -11.98
CA THR A 35 18.27 4.58 -11.77
C THR A 35 18.51 6.06 -11.48
N ARG A 36 17.45 6.88 -11.55
CA ARG A 36 17.48 8.33 -11.37
C ARG A 36 16.56 8.71 -10.22
N PHE A 37 16.98 9.67 -9.41
CA PHE A 37 16.21 10.16 -8.28
C PHE A 37 16.18 11.68 -8.26
N HIS A 38 15.05 12.24 -7.85
CA HIS A 38 14.95 13.68 -7.64
C HIS A 38 15.62 14.08 -6.32
N PRO A 39 16.32 15.23 -6.25
CA PRO A 39 16.93 15.72 -5.01
C PRO A 39 15.95 15.84 -3.85
N GLU A 40 14.67 16.09 -4.15
CA GLU A 40 13.60 16.19 -3.14
C GLU A 40 13.41 14.90 -2.35
N LEU A 41 13.71 13.74 -2.93
CA LEU A 41 13.62 12.46 -2.23
C LEU A 41 14.54 12.44 -0.99
N ALA A 42 15.70 13.09 -1.06
CA ALA A 42 16.63 13.19 0.05
C ALA A 42 16.11 14.03 1.23
N ARG A 43 14.98 14.73 1.04
CA ARG A 43 14.32 15.53 2.09
C ARG A 43 13.29 14.73 2.88
N VAL A 44 12.83 13.59 2.36
CA VAL A 44 11.85 12.71 3.02
C VAL A 44 12.51 12.09 4.24
N ARG A 45 11.86 12.21 5.39
CA ARG A 45 12.36 11.70 6.68
C ARG A 45 11.72 10.37 7.06
N ALA A 46 10.50 10.16 6.59
CA ALA A 46 9.72 8.95 6.81
C ALA A 46 10.51 7.69 6.46
N GLU A 47 10.42 6.68 7.33
CA GLU A 47 11.00 5.38 7.07
C GLU A 47 10.29 4.72 5.88
N VAL A 48 11.06 4.07 4.99
CA VAL A 48 10.52 3.33 3.85
C VAL A 48 10.68 1.83 4.08
N ILE A 49 9.57 1.15 4.31
CA ILE A 49 9.51 -0.29 4.51
C ILE A 49 8.98 -0.95 3.24
N HIS A 50 9.77 -1.87 2.69
CA HIS A 50 9.36 -2.62 1.51
C HIS A 50 8.61 -3.88 1.94
N ILE A 51 7.45 -4.11 1.33
CA ILE A 51 6.64 -5.31 1.56
C ILE A 51 6.82 -6.21 0.35
N ASP A 52 7.57 -7.29 0.54
CA ASP A 52 7.87 -8.23 -0.52
C ASP A 52 6.67 -9.11 -0.89
N ARG A 53 6.78 -9.74 -2.06
CA ARG A 53 5.89 -10.84 -2.47
C ARG A 53 6.43 -12.15 -1.92
N PRO A 54 5.56 -13.15 -1.67
CA PRO A 54 6.02 -14.49 -1.32
C PRO A 54 6.88 -15.06 -2.46
N SER A 55 8.11 -15.47 -2.15
CA SER A 55 9.02 -16.11 -3.10
C SER A 55 8.78 -17.62 -3.23
N SER A 56 8.02 -18.20 -2.31
CA SER A 56 7.68 -19.63 -2.28
C SER A 56 6.42 -19.90 -1.45
N ALA A 57 5.86 -21.11 -1.55
CA ALA A 57 4.77 -21.55 -0.67
C ALA A 57 5.19 -21.56 0.82
N ARG A 58 6.46 -21.84 1.12
CA ARG A 58 6.99 -21.78 2.50
C ARG A 58 6.94 -20.36 3.05
N SER A 59 7.46 -19.39 2.29
CA SER A 59 7.45 -17.98 2.72
C SER A 59 6.02 -17.45 2.85
N PHE A 60 5.10 -17.91 1.99
CA PHE A 60 3.68 -17.63 2.11
C PHE A 60 3.14 -18.07 3.48
N TRP A 61 3.28 -19.36 3.82
CA TRP A 61 2.75 -19.89 5.08
C TRP A 61 3.43 -19.30 6.32
N GLN A 62 4.73 -18.99 6.22
CA GLN A 62 5.45 -18.32 7.29
C GLN A 62 4.87 -16.91 7.55
N THR A 63 4.71 -16.10 6.50
CA THR A 63 4.16 -14.75 6.63
C THR A 63 2.73 -14.78 7.15
N PHE A 64 1.94 -15.75 6.68
CA PHE A 64 0.59 -15.98 7.20
C PHE A 64 0.61 -16.31 8.69
N ALA A 65 1.49 -17.22 9.13
CA ALA A 65 1.62 -17.58 10.54
C ALA A 65 2.09 -16.41 11.42
N GLU A 66 3.03 -15.60 10.92
CA GLU A 66 3.50 -14.38 11.60
C GLU A 66 2.38 -13.35 11.75
N ALA A 67 1.58 -13.12 10.69
CA ALA A 67 0.43 -12.22 10.77
C ALA A 67 -0.69 -12.78 11.66
N ALA A 68 -0.90 -14.11 11.66
CA ALA A 68 -1.85 -14.78 12.54
C ALA A 68 -1.39 -14.87 13.99
N ALA A 69 -0.14 -14.55 14.30
CA ALA A 69 0.33 -14.40 15.68
C ALA A 69 -0.19 -13.11 16.33
N GLU A 70 -0.59 -12.12 15.53
CA GLU A 70 -1.20 -10.87 16.00
C GLU A 70 -2.70 -11.12 16.32
N PRO A 71 -3.14 -11.06 17.59
CA PRO A 71 -4.49 -11.44 17.99
C PRO A 71 -5.59 -10.68 17.26
N ARG A 72 -5.37 -9.39 16.96
CA ARG A 72 -6.36 -8.56 16.26
C ARG A 72 -6.58 -9.03 14.83
N VAL A 73 -5.49 -9.34 14.12
CA VAL A 73 -5.53 -9.86 12.75
C VAL A 73 -6.15 -11.26 12.75
N ALA A 74 -5.69 -12.15 13.64
CA ALA A 74 -6.18 -13.52 13.74
C ALA A 74 -7.69 -13.60 13.97
N ALA A 75 -8.24 -12.73 14.82
CA ALA A 75 -9.67 -12.66 15.10
C ALA A 75 -10.49 -12.16 13.88
N ALA A 76 -9.92 -11.31 13.04
CA ALA A 76 -10.61 -10.73 11.89
C ALA A 76 -10.65 -11.66 10.66
N VAL A 77 -9.62 -12.49 10.47
CA VAL A 77 -9.46 -13.35 9.28
C VAL A 77 -10.70 -14.20 8.97
N PRO A 78 -11.33 -14.95 9.91
CA PRO A 78 -12.49 -15.78 9.58
C PRO A 78 -13.66 -14.99 9.00
N GLY A 79 -13.90 -13.78 9.51
CA GLY A 79 -14.97 -12.89 9.04
C GLY A 79 -14.67 -12.21 7.70
N ARG A 80 -13.41 -12.26 7.24
CA ARG A 80 -12.94 -11.65 5.99
C ARG A 80 -12.48 -12.68 4.96
N LEU A 81 -12.64 -13.97 5.23
CA LEU A 81 -12.11 -15.03 4.39
C LEU A 81 -12.64 -14.95 2.95
N GLY A 82 -13.93 -14.62 2.77
CA GLY A 82 -14.52 -14.44 1.44
C GLY A 82 -13.83 -13.32 0.65
N GLU A 83 -13.67 -12.14 1.26
CA GLU A 83 -12.98 -11.00 0.63
C GLU A 83 -11.51 -11.31 0.33
N LEU A 84 -10.81 -12.01 1.22
CA LEU A 84 -9.41 -12.40 1.03
C LEU A 84 -9.25 -13.43 -0.10
N MET A 85 -10.22 -14.32 -0.30
CA MET A 85 -10.21 -15.31 -1.38
C MET A 85 -10.42 -14.71 -2.77
N GLU A 86 -10.97 -13.50 -2.86
CA GLU A 86 -11.09 -12.76 -4.13
C GLU A 86 -9.78 -12.10 -4.55
N LEU A 87 -8.81 -11.98 -3.63
CA LEU A 87 -7.51 -11.37 -3.88
C LEU A 87 -6.51 -12.38 -4.43
N SER A 88 -5.49 -11.88 -5.14
CA SER A 88 -4.35 -12.71 -5.51
C SER A 88 -3.58 -13.15 -4.26
N HIS A 89 -2.90 -14.30 -4.33
CA HIS A 89 -2.09 -14.78 -3.20
C HIS A 89 -1.02 -13.77 -2.77
N ASP A 90 -0.44 -13.02 -3.73
CA ASP A 90 0.50 -11.94 -3.44
C ASP A 90 -0.16 -10.83 -2.60
N ASP A 91 -1.35 -10.37 -3.02
CA ASP A 91 -2.03 -9.26 -2.35
C ASP A 91 -2.53 -9.65 -0.96
N VAL A 92 -2.95 -10.91 -0.76
CA VAL A 92 -3.28 -11.45 0.58
C VAL A 92 -2.07 -11.37 1.52
N ILE A 93 -0.91 -11.84 1.07
CA ILE A 93 0.31 -11.79 1.89
C ILE A 93 0.74 -10.36 2.17
N GLN A 94 0.67 -9.48 1.17
CA GLN A 94 1.01 -8.08 1.36
C GLN A 94 0.03 -7.37 2.31
N ALA A 95 -1.26 -7.70 2.27
CA ALA A 95 -2.25 -7.17 3.19
C ALA A 95 -2.04 -7.66 4.62
N LEU A 96 -1.73 -8.93 4.82
CA LEU A 96 -1.41 -9.50 6.14
C LEU A 96 -0.13 -8.87 6.71
N THR A 97 0.89 -8.69 5.88
CA THR A 97 2.15 -8.05 6.27
C THR A 97 1.93 -6.58 6.61
N LEU A 98 1.20 -5.84 5.78
CA LEU A 98 0.83 -4.45 6.03
C LEU A 98 0.01 -4.31 7.31
N ALA A 99 -0.96 -5.21 7.55
CA ALA A 99 -1.78 -5.20 8.75
C ALA A 99 -0.92 -5.34 10.02
N ARG A 100 0.01 -6.29 10.04
CA ARG A 100 0.94 -6.49 11.15
C ARG A 100 1.85 -5.27 11.34
N LEU A 101 2.52 -4.82 10.27
CA LEU A 101 3.43 -3.68 10.34
C LEU A 101 2.71 -2.38 10.74
N ALA A 102 1.48 -2.17 10.28
CA ALA A 102 0.69 -1.01 10.68
C ALA A 102 0.39 -1.01 12.18
N LEU A 103 0.15 -2.18 12.78
CA LEU A 103 -0.02 -2.30 14.23
C LEU A 103 1.32 -2.11 14.97
N ASP A 104 2.40 -2.73 14.48
CA ASP A 104 3.74 -2.62 15.06
C ASP A 104 4.26 -1.17 15.08
N HIS A 105 3.91 -0.38 14.07
CA HIS A 105 4.25 1.04 13.93
C HIS A 105 3.17 2.00 14.44
N GLU A 106 2.17 1.50 15.18
CA GLU A 106 1.09 2.30 15.78
C GLU A 106 0.35 3.21 14.78
N VAL A 107 0.24 2.76 13.53
CA VAL A 107 -0.40 3.52 12.43
C VAL A 107 -1.88 3.72 12.74
N THR A 108 -2.32 4.98 12.69
CA THR A 108 -3.72 5.35 12.96
C THR A 108 -4.56 5.50 11.69
N HIS A 109 -3.92 5.64 10.52
CA HIS A 109 -4.60 5.79 9.23
C HIS A 109 -3.71 5.30 8.07
N LEU A 110 -4.28 4.55 7.13
CA LEU A 110 -3.59 4.10 5.92
C LEU A 110 -3.97 4.97 4.72
N HIS A 111 -3.01 5.51 3.98
CA HIS A 111 -3.28 6.24 2.73
C HIS A 111 -2.60 5.57 1.52
N ALA A 112 -3.38 5.25 0.49
CA ALA A 112 -2.86 4.76 -0.79
C ALA A 112 -3.01 5.83 -1.87
N HIS A 113 -1.92 6.21 -2.52
CA HIS A 113 -1.95 7.36 -3.44
C HIS A 113 -2.75 7.13 -4.75
N PHE A 114 -2.90 5.88 -5.18
CA PHE A 114 -3.62 5.51 -6.40
C PHE A 114 -4.65 4.44 -6.13
N ALA A 115 -5.78 4.48 -6.82
CA ALA A 115 -6.80 3.42 -6.80
C ALA A 115 -6.35 2.18 -7.58
N SER A 116 -5.32 1.53 -7.07
CA SER A 116 -4.62 0.39 -7.67
C SER A 116 -4.47 -0.75 -6.65
N VAL A 117 -3.57 -1.70 -6.91
CA VAL A 117 -3.20 -2.74 -5.95
C VAL A 117 -2.84 -2.20 -4.56
N ALA A 118 -2.26 -0.98 -4.48
CA ALA A 118 -1.98 -0.33 -3.20
C ALA A 118 -3.27 -0.09 -2.39
N THR A 119 -4.34 0.38 -3.02
CA THR A 119 -5.65 0.55 -2.38
C THR A 119 -6.29 -0.78 -2.03
N THR A 120 -6.17 -1.79 -2.89
CA THR A 120 -6.67 -3.15 -2.59
C THR A 120 -6.04 -3.71 -1.31
N VAL A 121 -4.71 -3.61 -1.21
CA VAL A 121 -3.94 -4.06 -0.05
C VAL A 121 -4.25 -3.21 1.19
N ALA A 122 -4.32 -1.88 1.07
CA ALA A 122 -4.69 -1.00 2.17
C ALA A 122 -6.10 -1.27 2.70
N ARG A 123 -7.08 -1.51 1.81
CA ARG A 123 -8.45 -1.88 2.16
C ARG A 123 -8.50 -3.21 2.92
N ALA A 124 -7.78 -4.22 2.44
CA ALA A 124 -7.72 -5.52 3.11
C ALA A 124 -7.03 -5.42 4.49
N ALA A 125 -5.92 -4.71 4.59
CA ALA A 125 -5.25 -4.45 5.87
C ALA A 125 -6.14 -3.67 6.84
N SER A 126 -6.89 -2.68 6.34
CA SER A 126 -7.92 -1.95 7.10
C SER A 126 -9.02 -2.88 7.60
N ALA A 127 -9.49 -3.83 6.80
CA ALA A 127 -10.51 -4.78 7.21
C ALA A 127 -10.02 -5.77 8.30
N LEU A 128 -8.72 -6.09 8.29
CA LEU A 128 -8.07 -6.99 9.26
C LEU A 128 -7.72 -6.30 10.58
N THR A 129 -7.33 -5.03 10.50
CA THR A 129 -6.90 -4.25 11.67
C THR A 129 -7.98 -3.33 12.18
N GLY A 130 -8.97 -2.92 11.41
CA GLY A 130 -9.87 -1.82 11.75
C GLY A 130 -9.21 -0.43 11.72
N ILE A 131 -7.96 -0.29 11.27
CA ILE A 131 -7.34 1.01 10.99
C ILE A 131 -8.03 1.60 9.75
N PRO A 132 -8.57 2.83 9.78
CA PRO A 132 -9.21 3.43 8.62
C PRO A 132 -8.23 3.62 7.46
N TYR A 133 -8.74 3.62 6.24
CA TYR A 133 -7.93 3.93 5.06
C TYR A 133 -8.57 4.98 4.16
N SER A 134 -7.74 5.67 3.39
CA SER A 134 -8.16 6.54 2.29
C SER A 134 -7.28 6.29 1.07
N PHE A 135 -7.72 6.79 -0.07
CA PHE A 135 -6.91 6.78 -1.28
C PHE A 135 -7.27 7.97 -2.17
N THR A 136 -6.31 8.36 -3.00
CA THR A 136 -6.53 9.36 -4.05
C THR A 136 -6.80 8.65 -5.37
N THR A 137 -7.77 9.16 -6.13
CA THR A 137 -8.02 8.71 -7.51
C THR A 137 -7.39 9.69 -8.48
N HIS A 138 -6.70 9.15 -9.49
CA HIS A 138 -6.17 9.92 -10.61
C HIS A 138 -6.97 9.63 -11.87
N ALA A 139 -6.81 10.48 -12.90
CA ALA A 139 -7.48 10.27 -14.18
C ALA A 139 -7.23 8.86 -14.74
N LYS A 140 -5.99 8.36 -14.65
CA LYS A 140 -5.63 6.99 -15.08
C LYS A 140 -6.35 5.86 -14.33
N ASP A 141 -6.89 6.15 -13.14
CA ASP A 141 -7.60 5.19 -12.30
C ASP A 141 -9.10 5.17 -12.63
N ILE A 142 -9.59 6.11 -13.46
CA ILE A 142 -10.99 6.28 -13.83
C ILE A 142 -11.15 6.02 -15.34
N PHE A 143 -10.28 6.61 -16.15
CA PHE A 143 -10.30 6.52 -17.60
C PHE A 143 -9.38 5.39 -18.06
N HIS A 144 -9.98 4.22 -18.26
CA HIS A 144 -9.31 3.02 -18.80
C HIS A 144 -9.52 2.85 -20.30
N GLU A 145 -10.37 3.68 -20.91
CA GLU A 145 -10.65 3.70 -22.34
C GLU A 145 -9.98 4.91 -22.99
N ASP A 146 -9.53 4.74 -24.23
CA ASP A 146 -8.94 5.82 -25.02
C ASP A 146 -10.01 6.88 -25.38
N VAL A 147 -9.56 8.11 -25.60
CA VAL A 147 -10.44 9.18 -26.08
C VAL A 147 -11.01 8.81 -27.44
N VAL A 148 -12.33 8.70 -27.52
CA VAL A 148 -13.03 8.47 -28.78
C VAL A 148 -12.89 9.73 -29.64
N LEU A 149 -12.04 9.68 -30.66
CA LEU A 149 -11.69 10.84 -31.49
C LEU A 149 -12.89 11.49 -32.18
N THR A 150 -13.98 10.76 -32.42
CA THR A 150 -15.21 11.30 -33.00
C THR A 150 -15.99 12.20 -32.04
N ASP A 151 -15.72 12.15 -30.73
CA ASP A 151 -16.39 12.97 -29.72
C ASP A 151 -15.71 14.35 -29.56
N LEU A 152 -14.60 14.59 -30.28
CA LEU A 152 -13.84 15.83 -30.27
C LEU A 152 -14.16 16.76 -31.46
N ALA A 153 -15.07 16.34 -32.35
CA ALA A 153 -15.51 17.09 -33.54
C ALA A 153 -16.74 17.96 -33.23
#